data_AF-A0AAW0D6C5-F1
#
_entry.id   AF-A0AAW0D6C5-F1
#
_cell.length_a   1.000
_cell.length_b   1.000
_cell.length_c   1.000
_cell.angle_alpha   90.00
_cell.angle_beta   90.00
_cell.angle_gamma   90.00
#
_symmetry.space_group_name_H-M   'P 1'
#
loop_
_entity.id
_entity.type
_entity.pdbx_description
1 polymer ?
#
loop_
_entity_poly.entity_id
_entity_poly.type
_entity_poly.pdbx_seq_one_letter_code
_entity_poly.pdbx_strand_id
1 'polypeptide(L)'
;MLISAFELWGFASIALVVQAVTVTVSPTASHPVPTTLYTTAALNAWHSINGAAPSVVADILPVSSALPNSLQVTIPAGSTGPVGVGNEGYFGIKVTAGSTYTASFHYRFAKASSFKGSFKVALQTATGRSLVSTSVTVTGETTKWQEVKVTLRPTISASSIANNFTVTLDGSAASGQIVHFALFSLFPPTFKNRPNGMRVDIATTLAEMHPSFFRLPVSHCFLFSQGQTVDQRWQWNATVGPLLNRPGRIGHWGYINTDGLGLMDYLNWCEDLGMQAIMAIWSGFALGGTSVAEADLGPYIQQAMDQINFVIGDSKMSVPAALRASLGHPDPYPLAYVEVGNEDFFAASTYTYRWHDFVSALQPKFPNLRFIATSNTFNPILSPNPQSWDQHNYNTPSWFAENSFFYDGFERNGTTYFEGEYAAISTNSSDIFGTPATGRLTFPTMQSASGEAAYMTGLERNADIVFSASYAPLLNHVANSQWTPNLISFDAGNVYPSTSYYVQKLFSLNRGDEYLPSTLPVQNGTLFWSVVRKISTQQIIIKISNTVESAADLTFELPFRSVAKTGTAQVLTGAANASNTPTTPNLVVPKNSTIATGKRFSYIAPGFSVSVLSFIAH
;
A
#
# COMPACT_ATOMS: atom_id res chain seq x y z
N MET A 1 76.32 -13.57 20.80
CA MET A 1 75.19 -13.38 21.73
C MET A 1 73.98 -13.00 20.88
N LEU A 2 73.25 -14.00 20.37
CA LEU A 2 72.02 -14.59 20.96
C LEU A 2 70.83 -13.63 20.70
N ILE A 3 69.91 -13.86 19.76
CA ILE A 3 69.01 -15.01 19.50
C ILE A 3 68.33 -15.53 20.79
N SER A 4 67.04 -15.19 20.96
CA SER A 4 65.97 -16.02 21.57
C SER A 4 64.65 -15.20 21.53
N ALA A 5 63.67 -15.54 20.69
CA ALA A 5 62.59 -16.50 20.93
C ALA A 5 61.46 -15.94 21.81
N PHE A 6 60.27 -15.72 21.23
CA PHE A 6 58.97 -16.04 21.83
C PHE A 6 57.89 -16.09 20.72
N GLU A 7 57.61 -17.31 20.25
CA GLU A 7 56.36 -17.70 19.58
C GLU A 7 55.27 -17.98 20.64
N LEU A 8 54.02 -18.11 20.15
CA LEU A 8 52.77 -18.58 20.79
C LEU A 8 51.80 -17.50 21.28
N TRP A 9 51.05 -16.91 20.35
CA TRP A 9 49.64 -16.56 20.59
C TRP A 9 48.77 -17.20 19.50
N GLY A 10 47.99 -18.20 19.91
CA GLY A 10 47.01 -18.86 19.06
C GLY A 10 45.85 -17.94 18.74
N PHE A 11 45.48 -17.89 17.45
CA PHE A 11 44.23 -17.31 17.00
C PHE A 11 43.08 -18.24 17.39
N ALA A 12 42.39 -17.93 18.50
CA ALA A 12 41.07 -18.47 18.77
C ALA A 12 40.05 -17.65 17.96
N SER A 13 39.53 -18.24 16.89
CA SER A 13 38.35 -17.76 16.17
C SER A 13 37.16 -17.69 17.13
N ILE A 14 36.75 -16.50 17.54
CA ILE A 14 35.47 -16.28 18.21
C ILE A 14 34.39 -16.46 17.16
N ALA A 15 33.82 -17.66 17.09
CA ALA A 15 32.55 -17.89 16.43
C ALA A 15 31.49 -17.11 17.20
N LEU A 16 30.97 -16.04 16.60
CA LEU A 16 29.81 -15.33 17.11
C LEU A 16 28.61 -16.28 16.99
N VAL A 17 28.30 -16.99 18.08
CA VAL A 17 27.05 -17.74 18.20
C VAL A 17 25.94 -16.70 18.30
N VAL A 18 25.31 -16.40 17.17
CA VAL A 18 24.01 -15.69 17.16
C VAL A 18 23.00 -16.67 17.73
N GLN A 19 22.77 -16.62 19.04
CA GLN A 19 21.60 -17.26 19.64
C GLN A 19 20.37 -16.56 19.05
N ALA A 20 19.64 -17.26 18.19
CA ALA A 20 18.31 -16.86 17.79
C ALA A 20 17.44 -16.84 19.04
N VAL A 21 17.21 -15.65 19.61
CA VAL A 21 16.20 -15.46 20.65
C VAL A 21 14.85 -15.56 19.95
N THR A 22 14.20 -16.72 20.09
CA THR A 22 12.82 -16.92 19.64
C THR A 22 11.91 -16.11 20.56
N VAL A 23 11.61 -14.88 20.20
CA VAL A 23 10.63 -14.04 20.88
C VAL A 23 9.24 -14.45 20.37
N THR A 24 8.55 -15.31 21.10
CA THR A 24 7.19 -15.75 20.77
C THR A 24 6.18 -14.74 21.30
N VAL A 25 5.61 -13.91 20.42
CA VAL A 25 4.37 -13.16 20.69
C VAL A 25 3.23 -14.18 20.81
N SER A 26 2.25 -13.94 21.69
CA SER A 26 1.18 -14.89 22.05
C SER A 26 0.70 -15.77 20.88
N PRO A 27 0.68 -17.11 21.02
CA PRO A 27 0.30 -18.05 19.95
C PRO A 27 -1.21 -18.02 19.60
N THR A 28 -2.01 -17.19 20.28
CA THR A 28 -3.47 -17.15 20.15
C THR A 28 -3.98 -16.49 18.87
N ALA A 29 -3.10 -15.88 18.08
CA ALA A 29 -3.46 -15.24 16.82
C ALA A 29 -3.02 -16.13 15.65
N SER A 30 -3.88 -17.07 15.28
CA SER A 30 -3.78 -17.79 14.01
C SER A 30 -4.98 -17.42 13.15
N HIS A 31 -4.74 -17.05 11.89
CA HIS A 31 -5.84 -17.09 10.93
C HIS A 31 -6.20 -18.55 10.71
N PRO A 32 -7.51 -18.89 10.63
CA PRO A 32 -7.88 -20.14 10.01
C PRO A 32 -7.26 -20.13 8.60
N VAL A 33 -6.40 -21.11 8.34
CA VAL A 33 -5.72 -21.21 7.04
C VAL A 33 -6.80 -21.22 5.96
N PRO A 34 -6.69 -20.37 4.92
CA PRO A 34 -7.67 -20.34 3.85
C PRO A 34 -7.96 -21.74 3.34
N THR A 35 -9.24 -22.14 3.37
CA THR A 35 -9.72 -23.49 3.08
C THR A 35 -9.69 -23.83 1.59
N THR A 36 -8.86 -23.17 0.77
CA THR A 36 -8.64 -23.51 -0.65
C THR A 36 -7.84 -24.80 -0.80
N LEU A 37 -8.29 -25.83 -0.10
CA LEU A 37 -7.81 -27.18 -0.16
C LEU A 37 -8.66 -27.92 -1.21
N TYR A 38 -7.98 -28.53 -2.17
CA TYR A 38 -8.53 -29.55 -3.09
C TYR A 38 -9.46 -29.09 -4.22
N THR A 39 -9.36 -27.84 -4.69
CA THR A 39 -10.07 -27.40 -5.90
C THR A 39 -9.10 -26.96 -6.99
N THR A 40 -9.54 -26.98 -8.25
CA THR A 40 -8.80 -26.39 -9.38
C THR A 40 -8.45 -24.91 -9.15
N ALA A 41 -9.24 -24.20 -8.35
CA ALA A 41 -8.96 -22.82 -7.97
C ALA A 41 -7.68 -22.66 -7.12
N ALA A 42 -7.22 -23.71 -6.41
CA ALA A 42 -5.97 -23.67 -5.66
C ALA A 42 -4.72 -23.60 -6.57
N LEU A 43 -4.85 -24.02 -7.84
CA LEU A 43 -3.81 -23.89 -8.86
C LEU A 43 -3.87 -22.54 -9.59
N ASN A 44 -4.59 -21.54 -9.06
CA ASN A 44 -4.64 -20.21 -9.68
C ASN A 44 -3.23 -19.68 -9.99
N ALA A 45 -3.04 -19.16 -11.21
CA ALA A 45 -1.78 -18.72 -11.81
C ALA A 45 -0.70 -19.81 -12.02
N TRP A 46 -0.93 -21.07 -11.65
CA TRP A 46 -0.02 -22.20 -11.88
C TRP A 46 -0.48 -23.09 -13.03
N HIS A 47 0.44 -23.46 -13.92
CA HIS A 47 0.16 -24.39 -15.03
C HIS A 47 1.21 -25.50 -15.14
N SER A 48 0.79 -26.60 -15.75
CA SER A 48 1.65 -27.74 -16.09
C SER A 48 2.57 -27.41 -17.26
N ILE A 49 3.81 -27.89 -17.19
CA ILE A 49 4.76 -27.90 -18.31
C ILE A 49 5.00 -29.35 -18.72
N ASN A 50 4.74 -29.63 -20.01
CA ASN A 50 5.06 -30.90 -20.67
C ASN A 50 4.50 -32.14 -19.95
N GLY A 51 3.21 -32.08 -19.58
CA GLY A 51 2.49 -33.21 -19.02
C GLY A 51 2.68 -33.45 -17.53
N ALA A 52 3.41 -32.59 -16.81
CA ALA A 52 3.46 -32.65 -15.34
C ALA A 52 2.04 -32.63 -14.74
N ALA A 53 1.83 -33.31 -13.62
CA ALA A 53 0.55 -33.30 -12.92
C ALA A 53 0.68 -32.52 -11.59
N PRO A 54 0.54 -31.18 -11.60
CA PRO A 54 0.51 -30.39 -10.38
C PRO A 54 -0.84 -30.54 -9.66
N SER A 55 -0.79 -30.63 -8.34
CA SER A 55 -1.95 -30.60 -7.46
C SER A 55 -1.58 -29.92 -6.14
N VAL A 56 -2.45 -29.08 -5.61
CA VAL A 56 -2.27 -28.50 -4.26
C VAL A 56 -2.85 -29.47 -3.24
N VAL A 57 -2.02 -29.89 -2.29
CA VAL A 57 -2.38 -30.85 -1.25
C VAL A 57 -2.22 -30.22 0.13
N ALA A 58 -3.09 -30.59 1.09
CA ALA A 58 -2.74 -30.43 2.50
C ALA A 58 -1.61 -31.40 2.80
N ASP A 59 -0.42 -30.85 3.02
CA ASP A 59 0.76 -31.69 3.18
C ASP A 59 0.76 -32.29 4.59
N ILE A 60 0.95 -33.61 4.68
CA ILE A 60 1.09 -34.32 5.96
C ILE A 60 2.35 -33.90 6.72
N LEU A 61 3.34 -33.36 6.01
CA LEU A 61 4.60 -32.83 6.50
C LEU A 61 4.82 -31.46 5.85
N PRO A 62 4.07 -30.42 6.26
CA PRO A 62 4.15 -29.12 5.62
C PRO A 62 5.47 -28.42 5.94
N VAL A 63 5.85 -27.42 5.12
CA VAL A 63 7.09 -26.65 5.33
C VAL A 63 7.04 -25.87 6.65
N SER A 64 5.84 -25.45 7.07
CA SER A 64 5.54 -24.87 8.37
C SER A 64 4.07 -25.08 8.70
N SER A 65 3.69 -24.90 9.97
CA SER A 65 2.28 -24.93 10.37
C SER A 65 1.46 -23.78 9.79
N ALA A 66 2.10 -22.64 9.50
CA ALA A 66 1.44 -21.49 8.86
C ALA A 66 1.19 -21.71 7.36
N LEU A 67 1.99 -22.56 6.72
CA LEU A 67 1.88 -22.88 5.29
C LEU A 67 1.62 -24.39 5.13
N PRO A 68 0.41 -24.88 5.47
CA PRO A 68 0.11 -26.31 5.47
C PRO A 68 -0.04 -26.90 4.05
N ASN A 69 -0.16 -26.05 3.04
CA ASN A 69 -0.37 -26.47 1.66
C ASN A 69 0.96 -26.62 0.93
N SER A 70 1.06 -27.64 0.08
CA SER A 70 2.20 -27.82 -0.82
C SER A 70 1.71 -28.10 -2.25
N LEU A 71 2.48 -27.63 -3.23
CA LEU A 71 2.30 -27.97 -4.63
C LEU A 71 2.99 -29.32 -4.89
N GLN A 72 2.22 -30.39 -4.94
CA GLN A 72 2.70 -31.71 -5.33
C GLN A 72 2.76 -31.78 -6.86
N VAL A 73 3.93 -32.09 -7.41
CA VAL A 73 4.16 -32.22 -8.84
C VAL A 73 4.63 -33.64 -9.13
N THR A 74 3.82 -34.39 -9.87
CA THR A 74 4.18 -35.72 -10.36
C THR A 74 4.74 -35.61 -11.77
N ILE A 75 5.92 -36.20 -11.99
CA ILE A 75 6.53 -36.34 -13.32
C ILE A 75 6.08 -37.68 -13.90
N PRO A 76 5.27 -37.71 -14.98
CA PRO A 76 4.75 -38.96 -15.53
C PRO A 76 5.86 -39.91 -16.00
N ALA A 77 5.57 -41.21 -15.96
CA ALA A 77 6.46 -42.21 -16.52
C ALA A 77 6.60 -42.03 -18.04
N GLY A 78 7.82 -42.17 -18.57
CA GLY A 78 8.09 -42.04 -20.01
C GLY A 78 8.14 -40.60 -20.52
N SER A 79 8.12 -39.61 -19.63
CA SER A 79 8.28 -38.20 -20.01
C SER A 79 9.69 -37.94 -20.57
N THR A 80 9.80 -36.98 -21.49
CA THR A 80 11.09 -36.55 -22.06
C THR A 80 11.15 -35.03 -22.15
N GLY A 81 12.35 -34.44 -22.14
CA GLY A 81 12.53 -32.98 -22.16
C GLY A 81 12.16 -32.31 -20.82
N PRO A 82 12.06 -30.96 -20.76
CA PRO A 82 11.75 -30.24 -19.53
C PRO A 82 10.30 -30.49 -19.08
N VAL A 83 10.11 -30.96 -17.84
CA VAL A 83 8.79 -31.25 -17.25
C VAL A 83 8.70 -30.57 -15.88
N GLY A 84 7.59 -29.91 -15.57
CA GLY A 84 7.43 -29.25 -14.29
C GLY A 84 6.26 -28.26 -14.25
N VAL A 85 6.47 -27.11 -13.62
CA VAL A 85 5.41 -26.12 -13.40
C VAL A 85 5.84 -24.72 -13.79
N GLY A 86 4.87 -23.92 -14.21
CA GLY A 86 5.02 -22.49 -14.46
C GLY A 86 4.03 -21.66 -13.66
N ASN A 87 4.44 -20.44 -13.33
CA ASN A 87 3.61 -19.42 -12.70
C ASN A 87 3.54 -18.18 -13.61
N GLU A 88 2.34 -17.66 -13.82
CA GLU A 88 2.06 -16.54 -14.75
C GLU A 88 2.27 -15.16 -14.11
N GLY A 89 2.56 -15.11 -12.81
CA GLY A 89 2.60 -13.88 -12.03
C GLY A 89 1.22 -13.23 -11.86
N TYR A 90 1.20 -11.96 -11.51
CA TYR A 90 -0.03 -11.16 -11.45
C TYR A 90 -0.31 -10.59 -12.83
N PHE A 91 -0.97 -11.39 -13.69
CA PHE A 91 -1.28 -11.05 -15.08
C PHE A 91 -0.04 -10.72 -15.92
N GLY A 92 1.06 -11.43 -15.66
CA GLY A 92 2.33 -11.26 -16.34
C GLY A 92 3.50 -10.94 -15.41
N ILE A 93 4.70 -10.98 -16.00
CA ILE A 93 5.97 -10.69 -15.33
C ILE A 93 6.81 -9.81 -16.26
N LYS A 94 7.21 -8.63 -15.79
CA LYS A 94 8.16 -7.78 -16.52
C LYS A 94 9.58 -8.36 -16.43
N VAL A 95 10.14 -8.75 -17.58
CA VAL A 95 11.52 -9.25 -17.68
C VAL A 95 12.39 -8.21 -18.37
N THR A 96 13.36 -7.65 -17.63
CA THR A 96 14.23 -6.56 -18.09
C THR A 96 15.68 -7.04 -18.12
N ALA A 97 16.37 -6.82 -19.25
CA ALA A 97 17.79 -7.11 -19.40
C ALA A 97 18.62 -6.40 -18.32
N GLY A 98 19.63 -7.09 -17.78
CA GLY A 98 20.54 -6.56 -16.75
C GLY A 98 19.95 -6.48 -15.34
N SER A 99 18.62 -6.59 -15.17
CA SER A 99 18.00 -6.66 -13.85
C SER A 99 18.29 -8.00 -13.18
N THR A 100 18.39 -7.97 -11.85
CA THR A 100 18.68 -9.14 -11.03
C THR A 100 17.39 -9.59 -10.35
N TYR A 101 16.93 -10.79 -10.69
CA TYR A 101 15.78 -11.40 -10.05
C TYR A 101 16.26 -12.45 -9.05
N THR A 102 15.69 -12.47 -7.85
CA THR A 102 15.97 -13.49 -6.84
C THR A 102 14.77 -14.42 -6.77
N ALA A 103 14.99 -15.68 -7.12
CA ALA A 103 13.99 -16.74 -7.00
C ALA A 103 14.30 -17.62 -5.80
N SER A 104 13.29 -18.00 -5.03
CA SER A 104 13.40 -19.03 -4.02
C SER A 104 12.15 -19.91 -3.94
N PHE A 105 12.34 -21.12 -3.44
CA PHE A 105 11.28 -22.06 -3.11
C PHE A 105 11.81 -23.14 -2.18
N HIS A 106 10.91 -23.77 -1.43
CA HIS A 106 11.23 -24.97 -0.65
C HIS A 106 10.79 -26.20 -1.44
N TYR A 107 11.57 -27.28 -1.36
CA TYR A 107 11.21 -28.55 -1.96
C TYR A 107 11.53 -29.73 -1.04
N ARG A 108 10.83 -30.85 -1.28
CA ARG A 108 11.20 -32.19 -0.83
C ARG A 108 10.69 -33.24 -1.82
N PHE A 109 11.38 -34.35 -1.96
CA PHE A 109 10.84 -35.52 -2.64
C PHE A 109 9.86 -36.25 -1.73
N ALA A 110 8.77 -36.77 -2.31
CA ALA A 110 7.75 -37.49 -1.55
C ALA A 110 8.31 -38.77 -0.90
N LYS A 111 9.28 -39.41 -1.56
CA LYS A 111 9.97 -40.63 -1.11
C LYS A 111 11.43 -40.56 -1.54
N ALA A 112 12.30 -41.17 -0.74
CA ALA A 112 13.71 -41.30 -1.07
C ALA A 112 13.87 -42.12 -2.36
N SER A 113 14.74 -41.65 -3.27
CA SER A 113 15.07 -42.36 -4.50
C SER A 113 16.52 -42.12 -4.91
N SER A 114 17.04 -42.95 -5.82
CA SER A 114 18.39 -42.78 -6.38
C SER A 114 18.48 -41.66 -7.43
N PHE A 115 17.41 -40.89 -7.63
CA PHE A 115 17.37 -39.80 -8.59
C PHE A 115 18.48 -38.77 -8.31
N LYS A 116 19.18 -38.37 -9.37
CA LYS A 116 20.12 -37.25 -9.36
C LYS A 116 19.86 -36.42 -10.60
N GLY A 117 19.60 -35.13 -10.41
CA GLY A 117 19.28 -34.24 -11.51
C GLY A 117 19.44 -32.78 -11.12
N SER A 118 18.80 -31.89 -11.86
CA SER A 118 18.81 -30.47 -11.53
C SER A 118 17.47 -29.82 -11.82
N PHE A 119 16.99 -29.00 -10.89
CA PHE A 119 15.92 -28.06 -11.20
C PHE A 119 16.46 -26.99 -12.12
N LYS A 120 15.87 -26.87 -13.31
CA LYS A 120 16.04 -25.71 -14.18
C LYS A 120 14.99 -24.67 -13.79
N VAL A 121 15.47 -23.58 -13.20
CA VAL A 121 14.67 -22.43 -12.78
C VAL A 121 14.82 -21.34 -13.83
N ALA A 122 13.70 -20.84 -14.37
CA ALA A 122 13.76 -19.93 -15.52
C ALA A 122 12.68 -18.85 -15.50
N LEU A 123 12.97 -17.77 -16.24
CA LEU A 123 11.95 -16.89 -16.79
C LEU A 123 11.86 -17.19 -18.29
N GLN A 124 10.64 -17.36 -18.79
CA GLN A 124 10.39 -17.66 -20.20
C GLN A 124 9.18 -16.87 -20.70
N THR A 125 9.09 -16.67 -22.01
CA THR A 125 7.87 -16.14 -22.62
C THR A 125 6.70 -17.12 -22.42
N ALA A 126 5.46 -16.64 -22.55
CA ALA A 126 4.27 -17.49 -22.53
C ALA A 126 4.31 -18.61 -23.60
N THR A 127 5.07 -18.41 -24.69
CA THR A 127 5.30 -19.42 -25.75
C THR A 127 6.41 -20.44 -25.43
N GLY A 128 7.01 -20.38 -24.24
CA GLY A 128 8.05 -21.32 -23.80
C GLY A 128 9.48 -20.97 -24.21
N ARG A 129 9.71 -19.80 -24.84
CA ARG A 129 11.08 -19.35 -25.15
C ARG A 129 11.75 -18.86 -23.88
N SER A 130 12.82 -19.54 -23.45
CA SER A 130 13.60 -19.13 -22.29
C SER A 130 14.25 -17.75 -22.50
N LEU A 131 14.06 -16.87 -21.52
CA LEU A 131 14.69 -15.54 -21.45
C LEU A 131 15.95 -15.56 -20.58
N VAL A 132 15.89 -16.35 -19.50
CA VAL A 132 17.03 -16.67 -18.63
C VAL A 132 16.73 -17.96 -17.88
N SER A 133 17.75 -18.74 -17.58
CA SER A 133 17.62 -19.91 -16.70
C SER A 133 18.89 -20.17 -15.91
N THR A 134 18.74 -20.84 -14.76
CA THR A 134 19.83 -21.39 -13.96
C THR A 134 19.44 -22.79 -13.49
N SER A 135 20.44 -23.60 -13.13
CA SER A 135 20.25 -24.98 -12.71
C SER A 135 20.72 -25.19 -11.28
N VAL A 136 19.96 -25.95 -10.50
CA VAL A 136 20.30 -26.32 -9.12
C VAL A 136 20.27 -27.82 -8.99
N THR A 137 21.41 -28.42 -8.63
CA THR A 137 21.51 -29.86 -8.43
C THR A 137 20.64 -30.31 -7.26
N VAL A 138 19.90 -31.40 -7.47
CA VAL A 138 19.03 -32.00 -6.46
C VAL A 138 19.11 -33.52 -6.51
N THR A 139 18.85 -34.14 -5.37
CA THR A 139 18.86 -35.60 -5.20
C THR A 139 17.51 -36.08 -4.67
N GLY A 140 17.08 -37.24 -5.14
CA GLY A 140 15.88 -37.92 -4.66
C GLY A 140 15.95 -38.33 -3.20
N GLU A 141 17.13 -38.29 -2.59
CA GLU A 141 17.34 -38.55 -1.15
C GLU A 141 16.83 -37.39 -0.27
N THR A 142 16.65 -36.18 -0.83
CA THR A 142 16.15 -35.00 -0.11
C THR A 142 14.66 -35.13 0.21
N THR A 143 14.33 -35.81 1.30
CA THR A 143 12.95 -36.00 1.80
C THR A 143 12.56 -35.01 2.90
N LYS A 144 13.53 -34.23 3.41
CA LYS A 144 13.29 -33.09 4.31
C LYS A 144 13.20 -31.80 3.49
N TRP A 145 12.40 -30.85 3.96
CA TRP A 145 12.28 -29.54 3.32
C TRP A 145 13.64 -28.86 3.23
N GLN A 146 13.99 -28.43 2.03
CA GLN A 146 15.20 -27.68 1.75
C GLN A 146 14.84 -26.44 0.92
N GLU A 147 15.38 -25.29 1.31
CA GLU A 147 15.27 -24.06 0.52
C GLU A 147 16.25 -24.10 -0.66
N VAL A 148 15.75 -23.72 -1.83
CA VAL A 148 16.54 -23.37 -3.00
C VAL A 148 16.44 -21.86 -3.19
N LYS A 149 17.57 -21.19 -3.34
CA LYS A 149 17.65 -19.75 -3.65
C LYS A 149 18.62 -19.52 -4.79
N VAL A 150 18.16 -18.86 -5.84
CA VAL A 150 18.94 -18.59 -7.04
C VAL A 150 18.74 -17.18 -7.56
N THR A 151 19.69 -16.73 -8.35
CA THR A 151 19.63 -15.44 -9.05
C THR A 151 19.48 -15.66 -10.55
N LEU A 152 18.58 -14.90 -11.17
CA LEU A 152 18.37 -14.86 -12.61
C LEU A 152 18.73 -13.46 -13.12
N ARG A 153 19.60 -13.38 -14.13
CA ARG A 153 20.00 -12.13 -14.79
C ARG A 153 19.74 -12.24 -16.30
N PRO A 154 18.57 -11.80 -16.78
CA PRO A 154 18.27 -11.80 -18.20
C PRO A 154 19.27 -10.94 -18.97
N THR A 155 19.74 -11.44 -20.12
CA THR A 155 20.53 -10.66 -21.08
C THR A 155 19.67 -9.97 -22.13
N ILE A 156 18.40 -10.36 -22.23
CA ILE A 156 17.39 -9.81 -23.12
C ILE A 156 16.16 -9.36 -22.33
N SER A 157 15.60 -8.21 -22.70
CA SER A 157 14.29 -7.79 -22.22
C SER A 157 13.22 -8.52 -23.00
N ALA A 158 12.15 -8.94 -22.33
CA ALA A 158 10.99 -9.46 -23.02
C ALA A 158 10.30 -8.35 -23.84
N SER A 159 9.70 -8.71 -24.97
CA SER A 159 8.93 -7.77 -25.81
C SER A 159 7.53 -7.46 -25.26
N SER A 160 7.09 -8.19 -24.23
CA SER A 160 5.81 -7.98 -23.56
C SER A 160 5.90 -8.47 -22.10
N ILE A 161 4.82 -8.28 -21.33
CA ILE A 161 4.69 -8.78 -19.96
C ILE A 161 4.18 -10.24 -19.87
N ALA A 162 3.82 -10.87 -21.00
CA ALA A 162 3.32 -12.24 -21.05
C ALA A 162 4.48 -13.25 -20.90
N ASN A 163 4.99 -13.36 -19.68
CA ASN A 163 6.13 -14.20 -19.32
C ASN A 163 5.83 -14.95 -18.02
N ASN A 164 6.46 -16.13 -17.87
CA ASN A 164 6.21 -17.06 -16.79
C ASN A 164 7.50 -17.36 -16.03
N PHE A 165 7.38 -17.55 -14.71
CA PHE A 165 8.41 -18.16 -13.88
C PHE A 165 8.24 -19.68 -13.93
N THR A 166 9.30 -20.44 -14.20
CA THR A 166 9.19 -21.90 -14.35
C THR A 166 10.24 -22.66 -13.55
N VAL A 167 9.85 -23.83 -13.06
CA VAL A 167 10.72 -24.79 -12.39
C VAL A 167 10.48 -26.15 -13.05
N THR A 168 11.52 -26.69 -13.68
CA THR A 168 11.44 -27.94 -14.46
C THR A 168 12.57 -28.91 -14.10
N LEU A 169 12.32 -30.20 -14.29
CA LEU A 169 13.32 -31.26 -14.27
C LEU A 169 13.46 -31.87 -15.67
N ASP A 170 14.55 -32.58 -15.92
CA ASP A 170 14.62 -33.46 -17.07
C ASP A 170 13.66 -34.64 -16.89
N GLY A 171 12.64 -34.74 -17.75
CA GLY A 171 11.57 -35.74 -17.65
C GLY A 171 12.06 -37.17 -17.79
N SER A 172 13.15 -37.41 -18.53
CA SER A 172 13.69 -38.75 -18.70
C SER A 172 14.41 -39.22 -17.43
N ALA A 173 15.18 -38.33 -16.81
CA ALA A 173 15.86 -38.61 -15.54
C ALA A 173 14.88 -38.65 -14.36
N ALA A 174 13.89 -37.76 -14.34
CA ALA A 174 12.93 -37.60 -13.25
C ALA A 174 11.64 -38.43 -13.44
N SER A 175 11.61 -39.34 -14.41
CA SER A 175 10.44 -40.18 -14.72
C SER A 175 9.91 -40.88 -13.46
N GLY A 176 8.64 -40.65 -13.12
CA GLY A 176 7.97 -41.23 -11.96
C GLY A 176 8.27 -40.55 -10.61
N GLN A 177 9.08 -39.49 -10.58
CA GLN A 177 9.34 -38.74 -9.35
C GLN A 177 8.13 -37.90 -8.95
N ILE A 178 7.95 -37.74 -7.64
CA ILE A 178 6.95 -36.86 -7.04
C ILE A 178 7.68 -35.88 -6.13
N VAL A 179 7.52 -34.59 -6.41
CA VAL A 179 8.16 -33.49 -5.68
C VAL A 179 7.10 -32.61 -5.05
N HIS A 180 7.27 -32.28 -3.78
CA HIS A 180 6.46 -31.29 -3.09
C HIS A 180 7.22 -29.98 -3.07
N PHE A 181 6.53 -28.89 -3.39
CA PHE A 181 7.07 -27.55 -3.30
C PHE A 181 6.24 -26.66 -2.39
N ALA A 182 6.88 -25.71 -1.72
CA ALA A 182 6.22 -24.72 -0.88
C ALA A 182 6.95 -23.38 -0.93
N LEU A 183 6.24 -22.30 -0.57
CA LEU A 183 6.75 -20.92 -0.45
C LEU A 183 7.64 -20.51 -1.64
N PHE A 184 7.04 -20.48 -2.84
CA PHE A 184 7.69 -19.89 -4.00
C PHE A 184 7.78 -18.37 -3.87
N SER A 185 8.87 -17.79 -4.34
CA SER A 185 9.10 -16.35 -4.36
C SER A 185 9.96 -15.96 -5.55
N LEU A 186 9.62 -14.86 -6.20
CA LEU A 186 10.41 -14.24 -7.26
C LEU A 186 10.36 -12.72 -7.09
N PHE A 187 11.49 -12.13 -6.70
CA PHE A 187 11.60 -10.68 -6.53
C PHE A 187 12.47 -10.05 -7.62
N PRO A 188 12.00 -8.99 -8.30
CA PRO A 188 12.89 -8.06 -9.03
C PRO A 188 13.69 -7.21 -8.02
N PRO A 189 14.58 -6.30 -8.47
CA PRO A 189 15.13 -5.27 -7.60
C PRO A 189 14.00 -4.48 -6.92
N THR A 190 14.14 -4.22 -5.63
CA THR A 190 13.14 -3.56 -4.80
C THR A 190 13.51 -2.11 -4.51
N PHE A 191 12.52 -1.28 -4.19
CA PHE A 191 12.73 0.10 -3.78
C PHE A 191 13.70 0.17 -2.60
N LYS A 192 14.72 1.04 -2.71
CA LYS A 192 15.81 1.20 -1.74
C LYS A 192 16.56 -0.11 -1.40
N ASN A 193 16.48 -1.13 -2.26
CA ASN A 193 17.06 -2.46 -2.06
C ASN A 193 16.59 -3.16 -0.77
N ARG A 194 15.40 -2.81 -0.26
CA ARG A 194 14.83 -3.46 0.93
C ARG A 194 14.51 -4.93 0.63
N PRO A 195 15.01 -5.90 1.41
CA PRO A 195 14.56 -7.29 1.31
C PRO A 195 13.04 -7.36 1.53
N ASN A 196 12.32 -8.19 0.76
CA ASN A 196 10.85 -8.24 0.81
C ASN A 196 10.17 -6.86 0.55
N GLY A 197 10.88 -5.97 -0.14
CA GLY A 197 10.48 -4.57 -0.31
C GLY A 197 9.50 -4.30 -1.47
N MET A 198 9.27 -3.02 -1.71
CA MET A 198 8.26 -2.54 -2.65
C MET A 198 8.73 -2.58 -4.11
N ARG A 199 7.77 -2.68 -5.03
CA ARG A 199 7.99 -2.51 -6.48
C ARG A 199 8.45 -1.07 -6.78
N VAL A 200 9.57 -0.94 -7.49
CA VAL A 200 10.31 0.33 -7.63
C VAL A 200 9.51 1.45 -8.29
N ASP A 201 8.85 1.20 -9.42
CA ASP A 201 8.10 2.21 -10.18
C ASP A 201 6.88 2.73 -9.41
N ILE A 202 6.11 1.86 -8.75
CA ILE A 202 5.00 2.25 -7.88
C ILE A 202 5.50 3.08 -6.69
N ALA A 203 6.53 2.60 -5.98
CA ALA A 203 7.08 3.30 -4.83
C ALA A 203 7.69 4.67 -5.22
N THR A 204 8.32 4.75 -6.39
CA THR A 204 8.85 6.02 -6.92
C THR A 204 7.74 6.99 -7.26
N THR A 205 6.68 6.53 -7.95
CA THR A 205 5.53 7.37 -8.30
C THR A 205 4.87 7.96 -7.05
N LEU A 206 4.77 7.18 -5.97
CA LEU A 206 4.28 7.65 -4.68
C LEU A 206 5.24 8.63 -4.01
N ALA A 207 6.54 8.34 -4.03
CA ALA A 207 7.57 9.23 -3.49
C ALA A 207 7.54 10.61 -4.16
N GLU A 208 7.31 10.66 -5.48
CA GLU A 208 7.23 11.90 -6.25
C GLU A 208 6.05 12.81 -5.86
N MET A 209 5.03 12.28 -5.18
CA MET A 209 3.95 13.10 -4.62
C MET A 209 4.36 13.79 -3.31
N HIS A 210 5.49 13.39 -2.72
CA HIS A 210 5.98 13.83 -1.40
C HIS A 210 4.88 13.82 -0.31
N PRO A 211 4.14 12.71 -0.13
CA PRO A 211 3.13 12.62 0.91
C PRO A 211 3.77 12.82 2.30
N SER A 212 3.08 13.50 3.22
CA SER A 212 3.55 13.67 4.60
C SER A 212 3.16 12.52 5.52
N PHE A 213 2.18 11.71 5.14
CA PHE A 213 1.71 10.60 5.95
C PHE A 213 1.26 9.41 5.08
N PHE A 214 1.10 8.25 5.72
CA PHE A 214 0.49 7.06 5.14
C PHE A 214 -0.47 6.43 6.15
N ARG A 215 -1.74 6.27 5.76
CA ARG A 215 -2.76 5.56 6.56
C ARG A 215 -2.60 4.06 6.35
N LEU A 216 -2.39 3.28 7.42
CA LEU A 216 -2.09 1.84 7.36
C LEU A 216 -2.77 1.07 8.50
N PRO A 217 -2.99 -0.25 8.38
CA PRO A 217 -2.89 -1.06 7.16
C PRO A 217 -4.10 -0.84 6.22
N VAL A 218 -4.90 0.21 6.45
CA VAL A 218 -6.13 0.50 5.72
C VAL A 218 -5.82 1.17 4.38
N SER A 219 -5.69 0.38 3.32
CA SER A 219 -5.88 0.91 1.96
C SER A 219 -7.36 0.77 1.62
N HIS A 220 -8.08 1.91 1.55
CA HIS A 220 -9.47 2.07 1.09
C HIS A 220 -10.44 0.98 1.53
N CYS A 221 -11.33 1.37 2.43
CA CYS A 221 -12.52 0.65 2.87
C CYS A 221 -12.26 -0.31 4.03
N PHE A 222 -13.22 -0.31 4.95
CA PHE A 222 -13.83 -1.37 5.79
C PHE A 222 -13.17 -2.77 5.87
N LEU A 223 -12.55 -3.18 4.79
CA LEU A 223 -12.32 -4.52 4.26
C LEU A 223 -10.91 -5.05 4.52
N PHE A 224 -9.93 -4.19 4.81
CA PHE A 224 -8.57 -4.69 5.07
C PHE A 224 -8.36 -5.09 6.53
N SER A 225 -8.79 -4.25 7.47
CA SER A 225 -8.57 -4.46 8.91
C SER A 225 -9.65 -5.31 9.60
N GLN A 226 -10.92 -5.22 9.19
CA GLN A 226 -12.04 -5.72 10.00
C GLN A 226 -12.29 -7.23 9.94
N GLY A 227 -12.06 -7.87 8.79
CA GLY A 227 -12.50 -9.27 8.63
C GLY A 227 -13.99 -9.36 8.24
N GLN A 228 -14.39 -10.40 7.51
CA GLN A 228 -15.81 -10.73 7.30
C GLN A 228 -16.36 -11.32 8.60
N THR A 229 -15.51 -12.07 9.28
CA THR A 229 -15.69 -12.54 10.65
C THR A 229 -14.51 -12.08 11.50
N VAL A 230 -14.66 -12.14 12.82
CA VAL A 230 -13.62 -11.75 13.78
C VAL A 230 -12.32 -12.52 13.57
N ASP A 231 -12.39 -13.79 13.14
CA ASP A 231 -11.22 -14.64 12.88
C ASP A 231 -10.47 -14.28 11.58
N GLN A 232 -11.14 -13.57 10.68
CA GLN A 232 -10.59 -13.12 9.39
C GLN A 232 -10.11 -11.66 9.41
N ARG A 233 -10.10 -11.01 10.59
CA ARG A 233 -9.59 -9.64 10.77
C ARG A 233 -8.13 -9.52 10.36
N TRP A 234 -7.58 -8.32 10.27
CA TRP A 234 -6.14 -8.18 10.15
C TRP A 234 -5.46 -8.33 11.53
N GLN A 235 -4.38 -9.10 11.61
CA GLN A 235 -3.65 -9.34 12.84
C GLN A 235 -2.17 -9.00 12.64
N TRP A 236 -1.69 -7.93 13.29
CA TRP A 236 -0.34 -7.40 13.07
C TRP A 236 0.75 -8.46 13.21
N ASN A 237 0.62 -9.32 14.23
CA ASN A 237 1.60 -10.34 14.59
C ASN A 237 1.64 -11.49 13.57
N ALA A 238 0.60 -11.69 12.76
CA ALA A 238 0.59 -12.65 11.64
C ALA A 238 1.31 -12.11 10.39
N THR A 239 1.67 -10.81 10.40
CA THR A 239 2.28 -10.12 9.25
C THR A 239 3.78 -9.81 9.45
N VAL A 240 4.36 -10.15 10.60
CA VAL A 240 5.76 -9.83 10.93
C VAL A 240 6.60 -11.10 11.04
N GLY A 241 7.91 -10.96 10.96
CA GLY A 241 8.84 -12.08 10.99
C GLY A 241 8.95 -12.85 9.67
N PRO A 242 9.56 -14.06 9.68
CA PRO A 242 9.80 -14.84 8.47
C PRO A 242 8.51 -15.20 7.72
N LEU A 243 8.55 -15.18 6.39
CA LEU A 243 7.40 -15.56 5.55
C LEU A 243 6.88 -16.98 5.82
N LEU A 244 7.76 -17.89 6.26
CA LEU A 244 7.39 -19.25 6.68
C LEU A 244 6.37 -19.25 7.85
N ASN A 245 6.30 -18.17 8.63
CA ASN A 245 5.41 -18.06 9.79
C ASN A 245 4.21 -17.14 9.52
N ARG A 246 4.03 -16.65 8.28
CA ARG A 246 2.90 -15.78 7.90
C ARG A 246 1.82 -16.63 7.22
N PRO A 247 0.68 -16.90 7.87
CA PRO A 247 -0.36 -17.77 7.31
C PRO A 247 -1.12 -17.11 6.15
N GLY A 248 -0.99 -15.80 5.99
CA GLY A 248 -1.88 -15.01 5.14
C GLY A 248 -3.32 -15.02 5.67
N ARG A 249 -4.22 -14.45 4.87
CA ARG A 249 -5.64 -14.36 5.19
C ARG A 249 -6.48 -14.14 3.94
N ILE A 250 -7.76 -14.46 4.01
CA ILE A 250 -8.74 -14.05 3.00
C ILE A 250 -9.05 -12.56 3.24
N GLY A 251 -8.81 -11.72 2.23
CA GLY A 251 -9.26 -10.33 2.25
C GLY A 251 -10.67 -10.19 1.69
N HIS A 252 -11.27 -9.01 1.81
CA HIS A 252 -12.68 -8.79 1.39
C HIS A 252 -12.83 -8.20 -0.01
N TRP A 253 -11.74 -8.18 -0.78
CA TRP A 253 -11.75 -7.85 -2.21
C TRP A 253 -11.75 -9.11 -3.10
N GLY A 254 -12.15 -10.25 -2.54
CA GLY A 254 -12.29 -11.51 -3.28
C GLY A 254 -10.97 -12.23 -3.57
N TYR A 255 -9.87 -11.88 -2.88
CA TYR A 255 -8.58 -12.52 -3.05
C TYR A 255 -7.82 -12.74 -1.73
N ILE A 256 -6.91 -13.71 -1.75
CA ILE A 256 -6.02 -14.04 -0.62
C ILE A 256 -4.91 -13.01 -0.51
N ASN A 257 -4.65 -12.57 0.72
CA ASN A 257 -3.54 -11.71 1.09
C ASN A 257 -2.45 -12.60 1.68
N THR A 258 -1.23 -12.47 1.18
CA THR A 258 -0.08 -13.26 1.66
C THR A 258 0.43 -12.76 3.01
N ASP A 259 0.07 -11.53 3.39
CA ASP A 259 0.66 -10.75 4.48
C ASP A 259 2.20 -10.64 4.38
N GLY A 260 2.76 -10.84 3.18
CA GLY A 260 4.14 -10.53 2.85
C GLY A 260 4.42 -9.03 2.91
N LEU A 261 3.43 -8.20 2.58
CA LEU A 261 3.42 -6.78 2.91
C LEU A 261 2.81 -6.60 4.30
N GLY A 262 3.66 -6.61 5.33
CA GLY A 262 3.24 -6.56 6.73
C GLY A 262 3.54 -5.24 7.44
N LEU A 263 3.25 -5.19 8.75
CA LEU A 263 3.40 -3.96 9.56
C LEU A 263 4.80 -3.37 9.46
N MET A 264 5.85 -4.19 9.59
CA MET A 264 7.23 -3.72 9.50
C MET A 264 7.60 -3.21 8.09
N ASP A 265 7.06 -3.84 7.05
CA ASP A 265 7.29 -3.43 5.66
C ASP A 265 6.65 -2.06 5.38
N TYR A 266 5.45 -1.80 5.91
CA TYR A 266 4.80 -0.48 5.85
C TYR A 266 5.58 0.60 6.61
N LEU A 267 6.06 0.30 7.82
CA LEU A 267 6.79 1.26 8.65
C LEU A 267 8.16 1.61 8.05
N ASN A 268 8.88 0.61 7.55
CA ASN A 268 10.12 0.83 6.79
C ASN A 268 9.87 1.74 5.57
N TRP A 269 8.74 1.55 4.89
CA TRP A 269 8.41 2.36 3.73
C TRP A 269 8.04 3.80 4.10
N CYS A 270 7.38 4.01 5.24
CA CYS A 270 7.16 5.35 5.79
C CYS A 270 8.50 6.03 6.10
N GLU A 271 9.43 5.33 6.73
CA GLU A 271 10.77 5.84 7.04
C GLU A 271 11.56 6.19 5.76
N ASP A 272 11.55 5.29 4.77
CA ASP A 272 12.25 5.48 3.48
C ASP A 272 11.77 6.70 2.69
N LEU A 273 10.52 7.13 2.92
CA LEU A 273 9.88 8.28 2.26
C LEU A 273 9.73 9.51 3.17
N GLY A 274 10.13 9.42 4.44
CA GLY A 274 9.94 10.49 5.42
C GLY A 274 8.47 10.79 5.76
N MET A 275 7.60 9.78 5.64
CA MET A 275 6.19 9.87 5.99
C MET A 275 5.96 9.54 7.47
N GLN A 276 4.90 10.10 8.05
CA GLN A 276 4.35 9.62 9.32
C GLN A 276 3.27 8.55 9.10
N ALA A 277 3.19 7.57 9.99
CA ALA A 277 2.10 6.60 9.98
C ALA A 277 0.85 7.17 10.68
N ILE A 278 -0.32 6.99 10.07
CA ILE A 278 -1.61 6.99 10.75
C ILE A 278 -2.04 5.52 10.83
N MET A 279 -1.88 4.90 12.00
CA MET A 279 -2.02 3.45 12.14
C MET A 279 -3.38 3.07 12.71
N ALA A 280 -4.18 2.34 11.95
CA ALA A 280 -5.41 1.75 12.43
C ALA A 280 -5.15 0.51 13.28
N ILE A 281 -5.98 0.34 14.31
CA ILE A 281 -6.10 -0.88 15.12
C ILE A 281 -7.50 -1.46 14.93
N TRP A 282 -7.61 -2.79 15.02
CA TRP A 282 -8.92 -3.44 14.97
C TRP A 282 -9.71 -3.18 16.26
N SER A 283 -10.98 -2.78 16.13
CA SER A 283 -11.79 -2.22 17.24
C SER A 283 -13.00 -3.07 17.66
N GLY A 284 -13.03 -4.38 17.36
CA GLY A 284 -14.14 -5.24 17.80
C GLY A 284 -15.27 -5.44 16.80
N PHE A 285 -15.17 -4.91 15.57
CA PHE A 285 -16.21 -5.05 14.55
C PHE A 285 -15.71 -5.80 13.31
N ALA A 286 -16.55 -6.69 12.78
CA ALA A 286 -16.34 -7.44 11.55
C ALA A 286 -17.52 -7.20 10.58
N LEU A 287 -17.20 -7.22 9.29
CA LEU A 287 -18.10 -6.80 8.21
C LEU A 287 -19.32 -7.67 7.99
N GLY A 288 -19.30 -8.91 8.49
CA GLY A 288 -20.50 -9.74 8.58
C GLY A 288 -21.57 -9.18 9.51
N GLY A 289 -21.36 -7.99 10.12
CA GLY A 289 -22.28 -7.35 11.05
C GLY A 289 -22.06 -7.78 12.50
N THR A 290 -20.97 -8.48 12.79
CA THR A 290 -20.67 -8.97 14.14
C THR A 290 -19.81 -7.96 14.90
N SER A 291 -20.33 -7.46 16.01
CA SER A 291 -19.54 -6.78 17.03
C SER A 291 -19.23 -7.73 18.17
N VAL A 292 -17.97 -7.77 18.62
CA VAL A 292 -17.57 -8.51 19.83
C VAL A 292 -18.24 -7.89 21.04
N ALA A 293 -18.80 -8.72 21.91
CA ALA A 293 -19.43 -8.26 23.15
C ALA A 293 -18.42 -7.54 24.05
N GLU A 294 -18.87 -6.53 24.78
CA GLU A 294 -18.04 -5.68 25.64
C GLU A 294 -17.14 -6.51 26.59
N ALA A 295 -17.71 -7.52 27.26
CA ALA A 295 -16.99 -8.41 28.16
C ALA A 295 -15.85 -9.22 27.50
N ASP A 296 -15.90 -9.39 26.17
CA ASP A 296 -14.94 -10.18 25.41
C ASP A 296 -13.89 -9.31 24.67
N LEU A 297 -13.89 -7.98 24.85
CA LEU A 297 -12.96 -7.08 24.16
C LEU A 297 -11.51 -7.17 24.67
N GLY A 298 -11.32 -7.62 25.91
CA GLY A 298 -10.01 -7.60 26.60
C GLY A 298 -8.84 -8.15 25.78
N PRO A 299 -8.92 -9.35 25.18
CA PRO A 299 -7.86 -9.89 24.34
C PRO A 299 -7.52 -9.04 23.10
N TYR A 300 -8.52 -8.38 22.50
CA TYR A 300 -8.34 -7.56 21.31
C TYR A 300 -7.74 -6.19 21.65
N ILE A 301 -8.12 -5.62 22.79
CA ILE A 301 -7.49 -4.43 23.35
C ILE A 301 -6.01 -4.70 23.62
N GLN A 302 -5.68 -5.85 24.21
CA GLN A 302 -4.28 -6.24 24.42
C GLN A 302 -3.54 -6.43 23.08
N GLN A 303 -4.16 -7.04 22.07
CA GLN A 303 -3.55 -7.18 20.74
C GLN A 303 -3.24 -5.81 20.10
N ALA A 304 -4.13 -4.82 20.25
CA ALA A 304 -3.91 -3.46 19.80
C ALA A 304 -2.78 -2.76 20.58
N MET A 305 -2.72 -2.97 21.90
CA MET A 305 -1.61 -2.47 22.74
C MET A 305 -0.27 -3.08 22.31
N ASP A 306 -0.26 -4.37 21.98
CA ASP A 306 0.92 -5.07 21.49
C ASP A 306 1.36 -4.56 20.11
N GLN A 307 0.39 -4.24 19.23
CA GLN A 307 0.65 -3.60 17.94
C GLN A 307 1.36 -2.26 18.13
N ILE A 308 0.84 -1.40 19.00
CA ILE A 308 1.45 -0.10 19.29
C ILE A 308 2.85 -0.29 19.91
N ASN A 309 3.00 -1.22 20.86
CA ASN A 309 4.30 -1.52 21.45
C ASN A 309 5.32 -2.05 20.43
N PHE A 310 4.88 -2.82 19.42
CA PHE A 310 5.76 -3.21 18.32
C PHE A 310 6.31 -1.99 17.59
N VAL A 311 5.51 -0.93 17.40
CA VAL A 311 5.93 0.29 16.69
C VAL A 311 6.78 1.21 17.55
N ILE A 312 6.32 1.57 18.76
CA ILE A 312 6.93 2.63 19.59
C ILE A 312 7.51 2.17 20.93
N GLY A 313 7.29 0.90 21.30
CA GLY A 313 7.72 0.39 22.60
C GLY A 313 9.24 0.30 22.74
N ASP A 314 9.72 0.35 23.98
CA ASP A 314 11.10 0.04 24.32
C ASP A 314 11.35 -1.47 24.23
N SER A 315 12.31 -1.85 23.39
CA SER A 315 12.75 -3.23 23.17
C SER A 315 13.14 -3.99 24.44
N LYS A 316 13.51 -3.29 25.53
CA LYS A 316 13.85 -3.91 26.82
C LYS A 316 12.66 -4.17 27.72
N MET A 317 11.54 -3.51 27.45
CA MET A 317 10.37 -3.47 28.34
C MET A 317 9.16 -4.22 27.77
N SER A 318 9.16 -4.51 26.46
CA SER A 318 8.00 -5.10 25.77
C SER A 318 8.42 -6.19 24.78
N VAL A 319 7.73 -7.33 24.84
CA VAL A 319 7.96 -8.48 23.95
C VAL A 319 7.76 -8.11 22.46
N PRO A 320 6.66 -7.42 22.06
CA PRO A 320 6.53 -6.86 20.71
C PRO A 320 7.70 -5.97 20.27
N ALA A 321 8.18 -5.07 21.14
CA ALA A 321 9.30 -4.20 20.80
C ALA A 321 10.63 -4.98 20.68
N ALA A 322 10.83 -6.00 21.51
CA ALA A 322 11.97 -6.91 21.40
C ALA A 322 11.94 -7.69 20.07
N LEU A 323 10.74 -8.06 19.59
CA LEU A 323 10.57 -8.64 18.26
C LEU A 323 10.95 -7.64 17.15
N ARG A 324 10.52 -6.37 17.23
CA ARG A 324 10.95 -5.33 16.28
C ARG A 324 12.48 -5.25 16.22
N ALA A 325 13.13 -5.24 17.39
CA ALA A 325 14.59 -5.20 17.51
C ALA A 325 15.26 -6.45 16.91
N SER A 326 14.74 -7.65 17.16
CA SER A 326 15.29 -8.89 16.61
C SER A 326 15.15 -9.01 15.09
N LEU A 327 14.16 -8.32 14.51
CA LEU A 327 13.98 -8.20 13.06
C LEU A 327 14.87 -7.12 12.43
N GLY A 328 15.76 -6.50 13.20
CA GLY A 328 16.79 -5.57 12.70
C GLY A 328 16.44 -4.10 12.83
N HIS A 329 15.39 -3.73 13.57
CA HIS A 329 15.03 -2.33 13.83
C HIS A 329 14.78 -2.09 15.32
N PRO A 330 15.84 -1.82 16.13
CA PRO A 330 15.71 -1.66 17.57
C PRO A 330 15.04 -0.35 17.99
N ASP A 331 15.18 0.71 17.18
CA ASP A 331 14.64 2.03 17.49
C ASP A 331 13.11 2.08 17.27
N PRO A 332 12.36 2.90 18.03
CA PRO A 332 10.94 3.06 17.78
C PRO A 332 10.70 3.82 16.47
N TYR A 333 9.66 3.44 15.73
CA TYR A 333 9.21 4.20 14.57
C TYR A 333 8.42 5.45 15.01
N PRO A 334 8.39 6.53 14.21
CA PRO A 334 7.51 7.66 14.47
C PRO A 334 6.02 7.26 14.35
N LEU A 335 5.26 7.45 15.42
CA LEU A 335 3.81 7.28 15.44
C LEU A 335 3.19 8.37 16.32
N ALA A 336 2.28 9.15 15.74
CA ALA A 336 1.54 10.20 16.44
C ALA A 336 0.03 9.94 16.49
N TYR A 337 -0.49 9.19 15.51
CA TYR A 337 -1.91 8.99 15.32
C TYR A 337 -2.26 7.51 15.26
N VAL A 338 -3.28 7.12 16.03
CA VAL A 338 -3.87 5.79 15.97
C VAL A 338 -5.35 5.91 15.66
N GLU A 339 -5.80 5.24 14.61
CA GLU A 339 -7.21 5.19 14.25
C GLU A 339 -7.86 3.95 14.90
N VAL A 340 -8.97 4.15 15.61
CA VAL A 340 -9.60 3.06 16.39
C VAL A 340 -10.72 2.45 15.56
N GLY A 341 -10.38 1.43 14.77
CA GLY A 341 -11.32 0.81 13.84
C GLY A 341 -11.26 1.42 12.46
N ASN A 342 -12.38 1.37 11.74
CA ASN A 342 -12.56 1.98 10.43
C ASN A 342 -14.06 2.06 10.14
N GLU A 343 -14.54 3.25 9.76
CA GLU A 343 -15.95 3.49 9.38
C GLU A 343 -16.97 2.87 10.37
N ASP A 344 -16.70 2.95 11.67
CA ASP A 344 -17.59 2.36 12.68
C ASP A 344 -18.98 3.03 12.75
N PHE A 345 -19.28 4.01 11.88
CA PHE A 345 -20.62 4.50 11.64
C PHE A 345 -21.61 3.40 11.20
N PHE A 346 -21.17 2.29 10.58
CA PHE A 346 -22.06 1.14 10.31
C PHE A 346 -22.35 0.29 11.56
N ALA A 347 -21.56 0.43 12.63
CA ALA A 347 -21.73 -0.25 13.91
C ALA A 347 -21.78 0.74 15.07
N ALA A 348 -22.40 1.90 14.83
CA ALA A 348 -22.39 3.04 15.73
C ALA A 348 -22.88 2.71 17.15
N SER A 349 -23.90 1.85 17.28
CA SER A 349 -24.46 1.46 18.58
C SER A 349 -23.42 0.77 19.45
N THR A 350 -22.66 -0.18 18.90
CA THR A 350 -21.62 -0.90 19.63
C THR A 350 -20.32 -0.12 19.71
N TYR A 351 -20.07 0.81 18.79
CA TYR A 351 -18.88 1.65 18.81
C TYR A 351 -18.78 2.49 20.08
N THR A 352 -19.89 2.81 20.74
CA THR A 352 -19.90 3.54 22.01
C THR A 352 -19.06 2.85 23.10
N TYR A 353 -19.31 1.56 23.39
CA TYR A 353 -18.52 0.81 24.37
C TYR A 353 -17.17 0.37 23.79
N ARG A 354 -17.09 0.02 22.51
CA ARG A 354 -15.81 -0.39 21.88
C ARG A 354 -14.81 0.76 21.92
N TRP A 355 -15.21 1.96 21.51
CA TRP A 355 -14.38 3.16 21.64
C TRP A 355 -13.99 3.41 23.09
N HIS A 356 -14.97 3.38 24.01
CA HIS A 356 -14.72 3.62 25.43
C HIS A 356 -13.64 2.70 25.99
N ASP A 357 -13.78 1.39 25.80
CA ASP A 357 -12.88 0.41 26.41
C ASP A 357 -11.50 0.41 25.76
N PHE A 358 -11.44 0.51 24.42
CA PHE A 358 -10.16 0.59 23.72
C PHE A 358 -9.39 1.86 24.11
N VAL A 359 -10.02 3.03 24.03
CA VAL A 359 -9.32 4.29 24.30
C VAL A 359 -9.00 4.45 25.78
N SER A 360 -9.89 4.05 26.69
CA SER A 360 -9.63 4.11 28.14
C SER A 360 -8.49 3.18 28.56
N ALA A 361 -8.28 2.07 27.87
CA ALA A 361 -7.14 1.18 28.10
C ALA A 361 -5.83 1.69 27.46
N LEU A 362 -5.91 2.25 26.25
CA LEU A 362 -4.74 2.63 25.45
C LEU A 362 -4.19 4.02 25.81
N GLN A 363 -5.05 5.02 26.03
CA GLN A 363 -4.64 6.41 26.26
C GLN A 363 -3.71 6.58 27.47
N PRO A 364 -3.95 5.96 28.64
CA PRO A 364 -3.04 6.08 29.78
C PRO A 364 -1.67 5.42 29.54
N LYS A 365 -1.61 4.41 28.66
CA LYS A 365 -0.36 3.72 28.30
C LYS A 365 0.43 4.47 27.25
N PHE A 366 -0.27 5.17 26.36
CA PHE A 366 0.33 5.93 25.26
C PHE A 366 -0.21 7.38 25.25
N PRO A 367 0.12 8.18 26.28
CA PRO A 367 -0.46 9.52 26.46
C PRO A 367 -0.11 10.51 25.35
N ASN A 368 0.95 10.24 24.57
CA ASN A 368 1.40 11.08 23.47
C ASN A 368 0.71 10.75 22.13
N LEU A 369 -0.09 9.67 22.07
CA LEU A 369 -0.83 9.32 20.86
C LEU A 369 -2.18 10.04 20.83
N ARG A 370 -2.57 10.47 19.63
CA ARG A 370 -3.90 11.00 19.34
C ARG A 370 -4.74 9.90 18.71
N PHE A 371 -5.84 9.55 19.37
CA PHE A 371 -6.78 8.54 18.88
C PHE A 371 -7.85 9.18 18.00
N ILE A 372 -8.07 8.59 16.82
CA ILE A 372 -9.02 9.06 15.80
C ILE A 372 -10.25 8.15 15.83
N ALA A 373 -11.44 8.75 15.96
CA ALA A 373 -12.72 8.05 15.91
C ALA A 373 -13.25 7.95 14.47
N THR A 374 -14.01 6.88 14.20
CA THR A 374 -14.43 6.50 12.85
C THR A 374 -15.94 6.42 12.66
N SER A 375 -16.75 6.78 13.67
CA SER A 375 -18.19 6.97 13.49
C SER A 375 -18.50 8.33 12.86
N ASN A 376 -19.79 8.62 12.61
CA ASN A 376 -20.17 9.97 12.19
C ASN A 376 -19.83 10.96 13.31
N THR A 377 -19.34 12.16 12.93
CA THR A 377 -18.86 13.13 13.91
C THR A 377 -19.98 13.48 14.90
N PHE A 378 -19.67 13.40 16.20
CA PHE A 378 -20.58 13.72 17.29
C PHE A 378 -21.89 12.90 17.35
N ASN A 379 -22.05 11.88 16.50
CA ASN A 379 -23.21 11.00 16.53
C ASN A 379 -22.81 9.54 16.22
N PRO A 380 -22.74 8.66 17.22
CA PRO A 380 -23.17 8.86 18.62
C PRO A 380 -22.19 9.72 19.42
N ILE A 381 -22.62 10.12 20.63
CA ILE A 381 -21.70 10.72 21.61
C ILE A 381 -20.79 9.63 22.15
N LEU A 382 -19.48 9.86 22.07
CA LEU A 382 -18.45 8.92 22.50
C LEU A 382 -17.78 9.41 23.80
N SER A 383 -17.39 8.46 24.65
CA SER A 383 -16.62 8.71 25.87
C SER A 383 -15.43 7.74 25.90
N PRO A 384 -14.19 8.19 26.12
CA PRO A 384 -13.76 9.60 26.26
C PRO A 384 -14.02 10.41 24.97
N ASN A 385 -14.10 11.74 25.07
CA ASN A 385 -14.39 12.57 23.90
C ASN A 385 -13.24 12.46 22.86
N PRO A 386 -13.53 12.11 21.59
CA PRO A 386 -12.49 11.99 20.57
C PRO A 386 -11.80 13.33 20.28
N GLN A 387 -10.47 13.29 20.19
CA GLN A 387 -9.68 14.44 19.77
C GLN A 387 -9.75 14.64 18.25
N SER A 388 -9.87 13.55 17.51
CA SER A 388 -9.93 13.57 16.05
C SER A 388 -11.01 12.66 15.51
N TRP A 389 -11.52 13.00 14.34
CA TRP A 389 -12.50 12.21 13.59
C TRP A 389 -12.02 11.96 12.17
N ASP A 390 -12.20 10.74 11.68
CA ASP A 390 -12.03 10.39 10.27
C ASP A 390 -13.34 10.65 9.51
N GLN A 391 -13.25 11.27 8.33
CA GLN A 391 -14.32 11.63 7.43
C GLN A 391 -14.07 11.02 6.05
N HIS A 392 -15.09 10.36 5.53
CA HIS A 392 -15.03 9.63 4.26
C HIS A 392 -16.09 10.17 3.30
N ASN A 393 -15.68 10.65 2.13
CA ASN A 393 -16.59 11.23 1.13
C ASN A 393 -16.35 10.65 -0.28
N TYR A 394 -17.29 9.83 -0.74
CA TYR A 394 -17.37 9.39 -2.15
C TYR A 394 -18.57 10.00 -2.82
N ASN A 395 -18.35 10.83 -3.83
CA ASN A 395 -19.44 11.62 -4.39
C ASN A 395 -19.22 11.98 -5.87
N THR A 396 -20.08 12.85 -6.41
CA THR A 396 -19.93 13.36 -7.78
C THR A 396 -18.90 14.50 -7.86
N PRO A 397 -18.29 14.75 -9.03
CA PRO A 397 -17.43 15.92 -9.22
C PRO A 397 -18.08 17.26 -8.83
N SER A 398 -19.39 17.42 -9.10
CA SER A 398 -20.13 18.63 -8.74
C SER A 398 -20.30 18.77 -7.23
N TRP A 399 -20.59 17.67 -6.52
CA TRP A 399 -20.72 17.67 -5.07
C TRP A 399 -19.43 18.17 -4.41
N PHE A 400 -18.25 17.74 -4.87
CA PHE A 400 -16.98 18.21 -4.32
C PHE A 400 -16.78 19.72 -4.48
N ALA A 401 -17.16 20.27 -5.63
CA ALA A 401 -17.10 21.72 -5.86
C ALA A 401 -18.08 22.48 -4.96
N GLU A 402 -19.34 22.04 -4.92
CA GLU A 402 -20.42 22.61 -4.10
C GLU A 402 -20.11 22.55 -2.60
N ASN A 403 -19.45 21.48 -2.14
CA ASN A 403 -19.10 21.25 -0.75
C ASN A 403 -17.68 21.72 -0.40
N SER A 404 -17.06 22.59 -1.21
CA SER A 404 -15.78 23.20 -0.86
C SER A 404 -15.80 24.06 0.43
N PHE A 405 -16.99 24.34 0.99
CA PHE A 405 -17.20 25.03 2.26
C PHE A 405 -17.55 24.08 3.42
N PHE A 406 -17.38 22.76 3.25
CA PHE A 406 -17.83 21.73 4.21
C PHE A 406 -17.41 22.03 5.66
N TYR A 407 -16.16 22.43 5.87
CA TYR A 407 -15.58 22.67 7.20
C TYR A 407 -15.68 24.13 7.69
N ASP A 408 -16.09 25.07 6.84
CA ASP A 408 -16.08 26.50 7.19
C ASP A 408 -17.00 26.81 8.38
N GLY A 409 -18.12 26.09 8.49
CA GLY A 409 -19.07 26.24 9.60
C GLY A 409 -18.79 25.38 10.83
N PHE A 410 -17.71 24.57 10.83
CA PHE A 410 -17.43 23.66 11.94
C PHE A 410 -16.87 24.43 13.15
N GLU A 411 -17.21 23.98 14.35
CA GLU A 411 -16.76 24.59 15.61
C GLU A 411 -15.24 24.41 15.83
N ARG A 412 -14.55 25.48 16.23
CA ARG A 412 -13.12 25.46 16.59
C ARG A 412 -12.95 25.16 18.07
N ASN A 413 -13.43 24.00 18.50
CA ASN A 413 -13.47 23.58 19.91
C ASN A 413 -12.30 22.67 20.35
N GLY A 414 -11.25 22.56 19.52
CA GLY A 414 -10.10 21.68 19.74
C GLY A 414 -10.18 20.31 19.04
N THR A 415 -11.34 19.97 18.47
CA THR A 415 -11.51 18.81 17.60
C THR A 415 -10.80 19.04 16.26
N THR A 416 -10.12 18.02 15.74
CA THR A 416 -9.51 18.05 14.40
C THR A 416 -10.07 16.96 13.51
N TYR A 417 -10.02 17.16 12.20
CA TYR A 417 -10.63 16.30 11.21
C TYR A 417 -9.56 15.74 10.29
N PHE A 418 -9.66 14.43 10.06
CA PHE A 418 -8.92 13.71 9.03
C PHE A 418 -9.90 13.41 7.91
N GLU A 419 -9.67 13.92 6.71
CA GLU A 419 -10.40 13.47 5.51
C GLU A 419 -9.72 12.22 4.97
N GLY A 420 -9.87 11.09 5.67
CA GLY A 420 -9.08 9.88 5.46
C GLY A 420 -9.37 9.17 4.16
N GLU A 421 -10.55 9.39 3.59
CA GLU A 421 -10.93 8.85 2.30
C GLU A 421 -11.79 9.81 1.50
N TYR A 422 -11.35 10.22 0.33
CA TYR A 422 -12.22 10.91 -0.61
C TYR A 422 -11.90 10.62 -2.08
N ALA A 423 -12.93 10.63 -2.92
CA ALA A 423 -12.80 10.62 -4.37
C ALA A 423 -14.10 11.01 -5.07
N ALA A 424 -14.02 11.73 -6.20
CA ALA A 424 -15.13 11.89 -7.10
C ALA A 424 -15.23 10.64 -7.99
N ILE A 425 -16.22 9.78 -7.72
CA ILE A 425 -16.25 8.42 -8.28
C ILE A 425 -17.28 8.21 -9.39
N SER A 426 -18.30 9.06 -9.49
CA SER A 426 -19.41 8.87 -10.44
C SER A 426 -20.00 10.22 -10.86
N THR A 427 -20.55 10.32 -12.06
CA THR A 427 -21.35 11.48 -12.48
C THR A 427 -22.84 11.31 -12.14
N ASN A 428 -23.25 10.16 -11.60
CA ASN A 428 -24.63 9.86 -11.26
C ASN A 428 -24.84 9.90 -9.74
N SER A 429 -25.46 10.99 -9.26
CA SER A 429 -25.74 11.21 -7.84
C SER A 429 -26.78 10.25 -7.25
N SER A 430 -27.59 9.60 -8.08
CA SER A 430 -28.60 8.62 -7.63
C SER A 430 -28.04 7.19 -7.56
N ASP A 431 -26.87 6.93 -8.15
CA ASP A 431 -26.21 5.63 -8.16
C ASP A 431 -24.68 5.82 -8.15
N ILE A 432 -24.18 6.39 -7.05
CA ILE A 432 -22.76 6.75 -6.87
C ILE A 432 -21.83 5.53 -7.02
N PHE A 433 -22.27 4.36 -6.54
CA PHE A 433 -21.48 3.12 -6.55
C PHE A 433 -21.82 2.19 -7.73
N GLY A 434 -22.57 2.69 -8.70
CA GLY A 434 -23.01 1.95 -9.88
C GLY A 434 -21.88 1.50 -10.81
N THR A 435 -22.28 1.12 -12.02
CA THR A 435 -21.37 0.63 -13.07
C THR A 435 -20.88 1.78 -13.96
N PRO A 436 -19.82 1.58 -14.76
CA PRO A 436 -19.40 2.60 -15.73
C PRO A 436 -20.51 3.01 -16.71
N ALA A 437 -21.41 2.06 -17.05
CA ALA A 437 -22.57 2.35 -17.89
C ALA A 437 -23.60 3.27 -17.23
N THR A 438 -23.63 3.33 -15.89
CA THR A 438 -24.54 4.20 -15.12
C THR A 438 -23.88 5.45 -14.56
N GLY A 439 -22.63 5.75 -14.95
CA GLY A 439 -21.93 7.00 -14.61
C GLY A 439 -20.67 6.85 -13.76
N ARG A 440 -20.31 5.62 -13.33
CA ARG A 440 -19.06 5.36 -12.59
C ARG A 440 -17.83 5.68 -13.42
N LEU A 441 -16.85 6.36 -12.84
CA LEU A 441 -15.59 6.66 -13.50
C LEU A 441 -14.64 5.47 -13.42
N THR A 442 -14.21 4.94 -14.58
CA THR A 442 -13.22 3.86 -14.64
C THR A 442 -11.82 4.35 -14.24
N PHE A 443 -11.47 5.56 -14.68
CA PHE A 443 -10.26 6.29 -14.29
C PHE A 443 -10.66 7.71 -13.91
N PRO A 444 -9.88 8.41 -13.06
CA PRO A 444 -10.14 9.82 -12.80
C PRO A 444 -10.11 10.63 -14.10
N THR A 445 -11.00 11.62 -14.20
CA THR A 445 -11.14 12.53 -15.33
C THR A 445 -10.67 13.92 -14.95
N MET A 446 -10.59 14.87 -15.90
CA MET A 446 -10.36 16.27 -15.53
C MET A 446 -11.54 16.89 -14.79
N GLN A 447 -12.77 16.46 -15.08
CA GLN A 447 -13.95 16.87 -14.33
C GLN A 447 -13.85 16.43 -12.87
N SER A 448 -13.52 15.15 -12.59
CA SER A 448 -13.36 14.65 -11.22
C SER A 448 -12.22 15.37 -10.50
N ALA A 449 -11.06 15.48 -11.14
CA ALA A 449 -9.87 16.08 -10.57
C ALA A 449 -10.04 17.59 -10.26
N SER A 450 -10.74 18.35 -11.11
CA SER A 450 -11.05 19.76 -10.83
C SER A 450 -12.05 19.93 -9.69
N GLY A 451 -13.09 19.08 -9.61
CA GLY A 451 -14.02 19.07 -8.48
C GLY A 451 -13.31 18.76 -7.16
N GLU A 452 -12.47 17.71 -7.14
CA GLU A 452 -11.63 17.35 -5.99
C GLU A 452 -10.69 18.50 -5.60
N ALA A 453 -10.03 19.15 -6.56
CA ALA A 453 -9.16 20.29 -6.29
C ALA A 453 -9.93 21.47 -5.67
N ALA A 454 -11.18 21.72 -6.10
CA ALA A 454 -12.03 22.74 -5.49
C ALA A 454 -12.31 22.42 -4.02
N TYR A 455 -12.67 21.18 -3.71
CA TYR A 455 -12.84 20.70 -2.34
C TYR A 455 -11.55 20.85 -1.51
N MET A 456 -10.39 20.48 -2.07
CA MET A 456 -9.09 20.63 -1.42
C MET A 456 -8.70 22.08 -1.11
N THR A 457 -9.19 23.07 -1.87
CA THR A 457 -9.02 24.48 -1.47
C THR A 457 -9.76 24.81 -0.17
N GLY A 458 -10.90 24.15 0.06
CA GLY A 458 -11.65 24.17 1.32
C GLY A 458 -10.91 23.49 2.45
N LEU A 459 -10.33 22.31 2.19
CA LEU A 459 -9.50 21.61 3.17
C LEU A 459 -8.33 22.49 3.64
N GLU A 460 -7.64 23.14 2.70
CA GLU A 460 -6.51 24.02 3.04
C GLU A 460 -6.94 25.32 3.73
N ARG A 461 -8.09 25.89 3.35
CA ARG A 461 -8.68 27.05 4.05
C ARG A 461 -9.03 26.74 5.50
N ASN A 462 -9.43 25.50 5.77
CA ASN A 462 -9.80 25.02 7.10
C ASN A 462 -8.70 24.16 7.74
N ALA A 463 -7.44 24.32 7.33
CA ALA A 463 -6.32 23.54 7.85
C ALA A 463 -6.01 23.83 9.34
N ASP A 464 -6.70 24.80 9.95
CA ASP A 464 -6.71 25.02 11.40
C ASP A 464 -7.36 23.85 12.17
N ILE A 465 -8.32 23.16 11.55
CA ILE A 465 -9.00 21.98 12.11
C ILE A 465 -8.82 20.72 11.24
N VAL A 466 -8.66 20.84 9.92
CA VAL A 466 -8.39 19.71 9.02
C VAL A 466 -6.88 19.45 8.98
N PHE A 467 -6.42 18.44 9.69
CA PHE A 467 -4.97 18.21 9.85
C PHE A 467 -4.37 17.30 8.77
N SER A 468 -5.20 16.53 8.07
CA SER A 468 -4.77 15.51 7.11
C SER A 468 -5.88 15.17 6.12
N ALA A 469 -5.52 14.74 4.91
CA ALA A 469 -6.46 14.32 3.87
C ALA A 469 -5.82 13.32 2.89
N SER A 470 -6.54 12.26 2.49
CA SER A 470 -6.05 11.25 1.55
C SER A 470 -7.10 10.80 0.54
N TYR A 471 -6.74 10.86 -0.75
CA TYR A 471 -7.55 10.25 -1.81
C TYR A 471 -7.57 8.74 -1.66
N ALA A 472 -8.72 8.11 -1.91
CA ALA A 472 -8.85 6.66 -1.88
C ALA A 472 -9.73 6.12 -3.04
N PRO A 473 -9.37 4.97 -3.68
CA PRO A 473 -8.23 4.11 -3.37
C PRO A 473 -6.94 4.60 -4.03
N LEU A 474 -5.81 4.32 -3.36
CA LEU A 474 -4.48 4.73 -3.83
C LEU A 474 -4.03 3.98 -5.09
N LEU A 475 -4.21 2.66 -5.13
CA LEU A 475 -3.61 1.77 -6.12
C LEU A 475 -4.66 0.89 -6.81
N ASN A 476 -4.42 0.55 -8.08
CA ASN A 476 -5.23 -0.42 -8.83
C ASN A 476 -4.41 -1.23 -9.83
N HIS A 477 -4.60 -2.55 -9.83
CA HIS A 477 -4.10 -3.38 -10.92
C HIS A 477 -5.16 -3.46 -12.03
N VAL A 478 -4.87 -2.90 -13.22
CA VAL A 478 -5.87 -2.70 -14.29
C VAL A 478 -6.49 -4.00 -14.81
N ALA A 479 -5.81 -5.13 -14.66
CA ALA A 479 -6.33 -6.45 -15.06
C ALA A 479 -7.28 -7.09 -14.03
N ASN A 480 -7.34 -6.60 -12.78
CA ASN A 480 -8.21 -7.16 -11.74
C ASN A 480 -8.60 -6.08 -10.72
N SER A 481 -9.62 -5.30 -11.08
CA SER A 481 -10.08 -4.13 -10.34
C SER A 481 -11.40 -4.42 -9.65
N GLN A 482 -11.50 -4.16 -8.35
CA GLN A 482 -12.75 -4.30 -7.57
C GLN A 482 -13.42 -2.95 -7.29
N TRP A 483 -12.67 -1.86 -7.36
CA TRP A 483 -13.15 -0.50 -7.17
C TRP A 483 -12.48 0.45 -8.16
N THR A 484 -13.26 1.39 -8.71
CA THR A 484 -12.77 2.48 -9.56
C THR A 484 -13.44 3.80 -9.15
N PRO A 485 -12.88 4.96 -9.50
CA PRO A 485 -11.54 5.20 -10.01
C PRO A 485 -10.48 5.07 -8.91
N ASN A 486 -9.19 5.13 -9.25
CA ASN A 486 -8.07 5.00 -8.31
C ASN A 486 -6.97 6.00 -8.65
N LEU A 487 -6.18 6.42 -7.65
CA LEU A 487 -5.19 7.48 -7.82
C LEU A 487 -4.08 7.08 -8.80
N ILE A 488 -3.54 5.87 -8.64
CA ILE A 488 -2.48 5.32 -9.48
C ILE A 488 -2.90 3.92 -9.94
N SER A 489 -3.02 3.74 -11.25
CA SER A 489 -3.25 2.42 -11.84
C SER A 489 -1.95 1.80 -12.33
N PHE A 490 -1.86 0.48 -12.45
CA PHE A 490 -0.67 -0.21 -12.99
C PHE A 490 -1.03 -1.57 -13.61
N ASP A 491 -0.12 -2.08 -14.43
CA ASP A 491 -0.08 -3.49 -14.83
C ASP A 491 1.28 -4.09 -14.43
N ALA A 492 1.57 -5.34 -14.79
CA ALA A 492 2.84 -6.00 -14.46
C ALA A 492 4.09 -5.25 -14.98
N GLY A 493 3.95 -4.35 -15.96
CA GLY A 493 5.03 -3.66 -16.65
C GLY A 493 5.17 -2.17 -16.35
N ASN A 494 4.05 -1.47 -16.15
CA ASN A 494 3.98 0.00 -16.18
C ASN A 494 3.04 0.55 -15.10
N VAL A 495 3.18 1.85 -14.82
CA VAL A 495 2.36 2.64 -13.90
C VAL A 495 1.69 3.77 -14.68
N TYR A 496 0.46 4.11 -14.29
CA TYR A 496 -0.44 5.05 -14.93
C TYR A 496 -0.95 6.08 -13.90
N PRO A 497 -0.23 7.19 -13.70
CA PRO A 497 -0.67 8.26 -12.81
C PRO A 497 -1.89 8.98 -13.38
N SER A 498 -2.97 9.09 -12.60
CA SER A 498 -4.23 9.68 -13.04
C SER A 498 -4.22 11.22 -13.07
N THR A 499 -5.30 11.84 -13.56
CA THR A 499 -5.53 13.29 -13.41
C THR A 499 -5.55 13.69 -11.92
N SER A 500 -6.26 12.93 -11.08
CA SER A 500 -6.31 13.16 -9.63
C SER A 500 -4.95 12.98 -8.96
N TYR A 501 -4.10 12.06 -9.42
CA TYR A 501 -2.71 11.97 -8.93
C TYR A 501 -1.96 13.29 -9.12
N TYR A 502 -2.08 13.90 -10.29
CA TYR A 502 -1.43 15.17 -10.55
C TYR A 502 -2.00 16.31 -9.71
N VAL A 503 -3.30 16.29 -9.38
CA VAL A 503 -3.89 17.23 -8.40
C VAL A 503 -3.29 17.03 -7.01
N GLN A 504 -3.24 15.80 -6.50
CA GLN A 504 -2.62 15.50 -5.20
C GLN A 504 -1.15 15.95 -5.17
N LYS A 505 -0.39 15.65 -6.23
CA LYS A 505 1.01 16.07 -6.39
C LYS A 505 1.16 17.60 -6.42
N LEU A 506 0.31 18.31 -7.16
CA LEU A 506 0.33 19.77 -7.22
C LEU A 506 0.03 20.41 -5.86
N PHE A 507 -0.95 19.89 -5.11
CA PHE A 507 -1.27 20.42 -3.78
C PHE A 507 -0.19 20.09 -2.73
N SER A 508 0.30 18.86 -2.74
CA SER A 508 1.30 18.36 -1.79
C SER A 508 2.66 19.07 -1.95
N LEU A 509 3.15 19.20 -3.19
CA LEU A 509 4.44 19.86 -3.46
C LEU A 509 4.40 21.38 -3.27
N ASN A 510 3.22 21.98 -3.43
CA ASN A 510 3.03 23.42 -3.33
C ASN A 510 2.19 23.76 -2.08
N ARG A 511 2.73 23.37 -0.92
CA ARG A 511 2.16 23.62 0.40
C ARG A 511 2.96 24.69 1.15
N GLY A 512 2.25 25.66 1.72
CA GLY A 512 2.81 26.66 2.63
C GLY A 512 2.79 26.22 4.08
N ASP A 513 3.41 26.99 4.95
CA ASP A 513 3.36 26.89 6.41
C ASP A 513 2.46 27.98 7.04
N GLU A 514 1.97 28.92 6.24
CA GLU A 514 1.02 29.97 6.62
C GLU A 514 -0.13 30.03 5.60
N TYR A 515 -1.37 29.96 6.08
CA TYR A 515 -2.55 30.24 5.26
C TYR A 515 -2.78 31.75 5.17
N LEU A 516 -3.03 32.26 3.97
CA LEU A 516 -3.29 33.68 3.74
C LEU A 516 -4.76 33.89 3.39
N PRO A 517 -5.55 34.54 4.27
CA PRO A 517 -6.92 34.91 3.96
C PRO A 517 -6.99 35.76 2.69
N SER A 518 -7.97 35.48 1.85
CA SER A 518 -8.24 36.20 0.60
C SER A 518 -9.75 36.35 0.42
N THR A 519 -10.18 37.01 -0.65
CA THR A 519 -11.59 37.01 -1.06
C THR A 519 -12.08 35.56 -1.12
N LEU A 520 -13.21 35.27 -0.48
CA LEU A 520 -13.75 33.93 -0.50
C LEU A 520 -14.30 33.59 -1.89
N PRO A 521 -14.10 32.35 -2.37
CA PRO A 521 -14.87 31.83 -3.49
C PRO A 521 -16.37 31.96 -3.25
N VAL A 522 -17.16 32.01 -4.32
CA VAL A 522 -18.62 31.96 -4.19
C VAL A 522 -19.01 30.54 -3.77
N GLN A 523 -19.77 30.41 -2.68
CA GLN A 523 -20.33 29.12 -2.27
C GLN A 523 -21.25 28.58 -3.38
N ASN A 524 -21.11 27.30 -3.74
CA ASN A 524 -21.73 26.68 -4.93
C ASN A 524 -21.33 27.34 -6.27
N GLY A 525 -20.22 28.08 -6.30
CA GLY A 525 -19.62 28.60 -7.52
C GLY A 525 -18.90 27.52 -8.34
N THR A 526 -18.15 27.96 -9.34
CA THR A 526 -17.40 27.08 -10.25
C THR A 526 -15.91 27.36 -10.27
N LEU A 527 -15.47 28.37 -9.51
CA LEU A 527 -14.10 28.84 -9.45
C LEU A 527 -13.70 28.97 -7.98
N PHE A 528 -12.64 28.26 -7.61
CA PHE A 528 -12.20 28.13 -6.22
C PHE A 528 -10.70 28.36 -6.11
N TRP A 529 -10.25 28.89 -4.98
CA TRP A 529 -8.84 29.13 -4.75
C TRP A 529 -8.45 29.01 -3.28
N SER A 530 -7.17 28.72 -3.05
CA SER A 530 -6.50 28.81 -1.76
C SER A 530 -5.16 29.52 -1.94
N VAL A 531 -4.79 30.34 -0.97
CA VAL A 531 -3.53 31.09 -0.97
C VAL A 531 -2.75 30.73 0.28
N VAL A 532 -1.52 30.26 0.09
CA VAL A 532 -0.62 29.93 1.18
C VAL A 532 0.74 30.57 0.95
N ARG A 533 1.47 30.79 2.03
CA ARG A 533 2.85 31.26 2.02
C ARG A 533 3.74 30.19 2.59
N LYS A 534 4.90 30.02 1.98
CA LYS A 534 6.04 29.33 2.58
C LYS A 534 6.99 30.39 3.16
N ILE A 535 6.99 30.52 4.48
CA ILE A 535 7.70 31.57 5.23
C ILE A 535 9.20 31.50 4.93
N SER A 536 9.81 30.31 5.00
CA SER A 536 11.26 30.13 4.81
C SER A 536 11.81 30.71 3.51
N THR A 537 11.06 30.61 2.41
CA THR A 537 11.45 31.11 1.07
C THR A 537 10.67 32.36 0.67
N GLN A 538 9.76 32.81 1.52
CA GLN A 538 8.88 33.94 1.26
C GLN A 538 8.04 33.78 -0.03
N GLN A 539 7.74 32.52 -0.38
CA GLN A 539 7.04 32.16 -1.60
C GLN A 539 5.53 32.18 -1.34
N ILE A 540 4.81 32.94 -2.16
CA ILE A 540 3.35 32.90 -2.24
C ILE A 540 2.95 31.83 -3.25
N ILE A 541 1.96 31.03 -2.89
CA ILE A 541 1.43 29.95 -3.69
C ILE A 541 -0.08 30.14 -3.77
N ILE A 542 -0.59 30.31 -4.99
CA ILE A 542 -2.03 30.43 -5.26
C ILE A 542 -2.45 29.19 -6.02
N LYS A 543 -3.35 28.40 -5.44
CA LYS A 543 -3.95 27.21 -6.06
C LYS A 543 -5.35 27.55 -6.50
N ILE A 544 -5.68 27.25 -7.75
CA ILE A 544 -6.93 27.64 -8.41
C ILE A 544 -7.54 26.39 -9.05
N SER A 545 -8.84 26.18 -8.84
CA SER A 545 -9.62 25.17 -9.54
C SER A 545 -10.78 25.82 -10.30
N ASN A 546 -10.87 25.55 -11.60
CA ASN A 546 -12.02 25.89 -12.44
C ASN A 546 -12.74 24.60 -12.82
N THR A 547 -14.00 24.45 -12.40
CA THR A 547 -14.78 23.21 -12.50
C THR A 547 -15.76 23.21 -13.67
N VAL A 548 -15.67 24.19 -14.58
CA VAL A 548 -16.51 24.30 -15.79
C VAL A 548 -15.67 24.47 -17.06
N GLU A 549 -16.30 24.31 -18.22
CA GLU A 549 -15.63 24.39 -19.53
C GLU A 549 -15.20 25.80 -19.91
N SER A 550 -15.91 26.82 -19.45
CA SER A 550 -15.57 28.21 -19.73
C SER A 550 -14.32 28.63 -18.97
N ALA A 551 -13.37 29.27 -19.65
CA ALA A 551 -12.26 29.92 -18.99
C ALA A 551 -12.76 31.07 -18.08
N ALA A 552 -12.04 31.32 -16.99
CA ALA A 552 -12.36 32.38 -16.04
C ALA A 552 -11.17 33.31 -15.82
N ASP A 553 -11.42 34.62 -15.78
CA ASP A 553 -10.40 35.63 -15.50
C ASP A 553 -10.37 35.95 -13.99
N LEU A 554 -9.18 35.90 -13.38
CA LEU A 554 -8.94 36.29 -12.01
C LEU A 554 -7.95 37.46 -11.98
N THR A 555 -8.30 38.53 -11.28
CA THR A 555 -7.36 39.61 -10.98
C THR A 555 -6.88 39.46 -9.54
N PHE A 556 -5.58 39.27 -9.35
CA PHE A 556 -4.96 39.21 -8.04
C PHE A 556 -4.45 40.58 -7.63
N GLU A 557 -4.93 41.08 -6.49
CA GLU A 557 -4.43 42.28 -5.85
C GLU A 557 -3.67 41.87 -4.57
N LEU A 558 -2.38 42.11 -4.56
CA LEU A 558 -1.46 41.58 -3.58
C LEU A 558 -0.95 42.69 -2.66
N PRO A 559 -1.37 42.73 -1.38
CA PRO A 559 -1.05 43.80 -0.44
C PRO A 559 0.37 43.68 0.15
N PHE A 560 1.32 43.15 -0.61
CA PHE A 560 2.72 43.03 -0.21
C PHE A 560 3.51 44.30 -0.50
N ARG A 561 4.56 44.58 0.29
CA ARG A 561 5.47 45.70 0.05
C ARG A 561 6.15 45.55 -1.30
N SER A 562 6.57 44.34 -1.64
CA SER A 562 7.14 43.99 -2.94
C SER A 562 6.68 42.62 -3.41
N VAL A 563 6.44 42.48 -4.71
CA VAL A 563 6.11 41.22 -5.39
C VAL A 563 7.06 41.05 -6.56
N ALA A 564 7.57 39.85 -6.77
CA ALA A 564 8.40 39.52 -7.93
C ALA A 564 7.66 39.85 -9.24
N LYS A 565 8.40 40.27 -10.27
CA LYS A 565 7.85 40.59 -11.60
C LYS A 565 7.51 39.33 -12.42
N THR A 566 8.03 38.19 -12.00
CA THR A 566 7.81 36.90 -12.64
C THR A 566 7.53 35.82 -11.59
N GLY A 567 6.69 34.87 -11.96
CA GLY A 567 6.40 33.66 -11.21
C GLY A 567 6.35 32.44 -12.12
N THR A 568 6.02 31.29 -11.53
CA THR A 568 5.78 30.04 -12.26
C THR A 568 4.29 29.71 -12.23
N ALA A 569 3.79 29.12 -13.31
CA ALA A 569 2.46 28.52 -13.37
C ALA A 569 2.59 27.05 -13.74
N GLN A 570 2.03 26.17 -12.91
CA GLN A 570 1.83 24.75 -13.21
C GLN A 570 0.35 24.53 -13.49
N VAL A 571 0.00 24.06 -14.69
CA VAL A 571 -1.39 23.97 -15.14
C VAL A 571 -1.71 22.55 -15.59
N LEU A 572 -2.68 21.92 -14.94
CA LEU A 572 -3.31 20.68 -15.35
C LEU A 572 -4.67 21.03 -15.97
N THR A 573 -4.89 20.70 -17.24
CA THR A 573 -6.14 20.98 -17.96
C THR A 573 -6.35 20.02 -19.11
N GLY A 574 -7.60 19.82 -19.53
CA GLY A 574 -8.00 18.97 -20.64
C GLY A 574 -9.51 18.99 -20.82
N ALA A 575 -10.03 18.20 -21.77
CA ALA A 575 -11.47 18.00 -21.90
C ALA A 575 -12.06 17.37 -20.62
N ALA A 576 -13.32 17.66 -20.30
CA ALA A 576 -13.98 17.24 -19.06
C ALA A 576 -13.81 15.74 -18.75
N ASN A 577 -13.98 14.89 -19.76
CA ASN A 577 -13.90 13.43 -19.67
C ASN A 577 -12.50 12.86 -20.00
N ALA A 578 -11.46 13.69 -20.14
CA ALA A 578 -10.12 13.22 -20.44
C ALA A 578 -9.50 12.51 -19.23
N SER A 579 -8.94 11.32 -19.46
CA SER A 579 -8.31 10.47 -18.45
C SER A 579 -6.99 9.89 -18.96
N ASN A 580 -6.06 9.65 -18.05
CA ASN A 580 -4.88 8.83 -18.32
C ASN A 580 -5.26 7.35 -18.20
N THR A 581 -5.00 6.57 -19.24
CA THR A 581 -5.39 5.15 -19.34
C THR A 581 -4.18 4.32 -19.79
N PRO A 582 -4.24 2.97 -19.77
CA PRO A 582 -3.17 2.15 -20.32
C PRO A 582 -2.81 2.43 -21.79
N THR A 583 -3.79 2.89 -22.60
CA THR A 583 -3.55 3.21 -24.02
C THR A 583 -3.09 4.65 -24.24
N THR A 584 -3.47 5.58 -23.37
CA THR A 584 -3.06 7.00 -23.41
C THR A 584 -2.59 7.45 -22.02
N PRO A 585 -1.43 6.98 -21.54
CA PRO A 585 -1.03 7.12 -20.13
C PRO A 585 -0.62 8.53 -19.72
N ASN A 586 -0.36 9.40 -20.70
CA ASN A 586 0.08 10.78 -20.49
C ASN A 586 -0.79 11.79 -21.26
N LEU A 587 -2.08 11.48 -21.45
CA LEU A 587 -3.01 12.36 -22.16
C LEU A 587 -3.13 13.72 -21.45
N VAL A 588 -3.21 13.69 -20.11
CA VAL A 588 -3.36 14.87 -19.28
C VAL A 588 -2.26 14.89 -18.22
N VAL A 589 -1.32 15.81 -18.39
CA VAL A 589 -0.16 16.01 -17.50
C VAL A 589 0.03 17.51 -17.23
N PRO A 590 0.56 17.92 -16.05
CA PRO A 590 0.81 19.31 -15.75
C PRO A 590 1.81 19.93 -16.72
N LYS A 591 1.54 21.15 -17.17
CA LYS A 591 2.46 21.97 -17.97
C LYS A 591 2.99 23.12 -17.12
N ASN A 592 4.32 23.29 -17.13
CA ASN A 592 4.98 24.38 -16.42
C ASN A 592 5.25 25.54 -17.39
N SER A 593 5.07 26.77 -16.91
CA SER A 593 5.39 27.99 -17.65
C SER A 593 5.82 29.11 -16.70
N THR A 594 6.43 30.15 -17.26
CA THR A 594 6.70 31.41 -16.54
C THR A 594 5.60 32.40 -16.83
N ILE A 595 5.13 33.10 -15.80
CA ILE A 595 4.10 34.14 -15.92
C ILE A 595 4.62 35.48 -15.41
N ALA A 596 4.09 36.57 -15.96
CA ALA A 596 4.30 37.89 -15.40
C ALA A 596 3.45 38.06 -14.13
N THR A 597 4.05 38.59 -13.08
CA THR A 597 3.42 38.85 -11.78
C THR A 597 3.72 40.27 -11.32
N GLY A 598 3.09 40.69 -10.23
CA GLY A 598 3.29 42.00 -9.63
C GLY A 598 2.26 42.25 -8.55
N LYS A 599 2.21 43.46 -8.00
CA LYS A 599 1.20 43.83 -7.00
C LYS A 599 -0.23 43.68 -7.52
N ARG A 600 -0.41 43.80 -8.83
CA ARG A 600 -1.66 43.49 -9.52
C ARG A 600 -1.32 42.75 -10.81
N PHE A 601 -1.94 41.59 -11.02
CA PHE A 601 -1.83 40.85 -12.27
C PHE A 601 -3.09 40.01 -12.51
N SER A 602 -3.36 39.67 -13.76
CA SER A 602 -4.49 38.83 -14.16
C SER A 602 -4.02 37.44 -14.57
N TYR A 603 -4.87 36.44 -14.35
CA TYR A 603 -4.66 35.07 -14.78
C TYR A 603 -5.96 34.50 -15.34
N ILE A 604 -5.88 33.92 -16.53
CA ILE A 604 -7.02 33.25 -17.16
C ILE A 604 -6.90 31.76 -16.82
N ALA A 605 -7.72 31.29 -15.89
CA ALA A 605 -7.85 29.87 -15.57
C ALA A 605 -8.58 29.15 -16.72
N PRO A 606 -7.96 28.18 -17.41
CA PRO A 606 -8.62 27.43 -18.48
C PRO A 606 -9.86 26.68 -17.97
N GLY A 607 -10.74 26.28 -18.87
CA GLY A 607 -11.83 25.36 -18.54
C GLY A 607 -11.31 24.03 -18.01
N PHE A 608 -12.02 23.43 -17.04
CA PHE A 608 -11.64 22.21 -16.34
C PHE A 608 -10.14 22.19 -16.05
N SER A 609 -9.71 23.02 -15.11
CA SER A 609 -8.28 23.20 -14.84
C SER A 609 -7.96 23.30 -13.37
N VAL A 610 -6.74 22.88 -13.04
CA VAL A 610 -6.11 23.08 -11.74
C VAL A 610 -4.79 23.79 -12.00
N SER A 611 -4.64 24.98 -11.44
CA SER A 611 -3.49 25.85 -11.65
C SER A 611 -2.81 26.15 -10.32
N VAL A 612 -1.48 26.08 -10.31
CA VAL A 612 -0.66 26.53 -9.18
C VAL A 612 0.25 27.65 -9.66
N LEU A 613 0.03 28.84 -9.11
CA LEU A 613 0.86 30.02 -9.36
C LEU A 613 1.81 30.19 -8.19
N SER A 614 3.08 30.48 -8.45
CA SER A 614 4.06 30.69 -7.38
C SER A 614 5.04 31.80 -7.69
N PHE A 615 5.29 32.67 -6.72
CA PHE A 615 6.18 33.83 -6.86
C PHE A 615 6.61 34.31 -5.47
N ILE A 616 7.67 35.13 -5.40
CA ILE A 616 8.19 35.68 -4.14
C ILE A 616 7.47 36.98 -3.82
N ALA A 617 7.07 37.17 -2.56
CA ALA A 617 6.53 38.44 -2.06
C ALA A 617 6.93 38.73 -0.60
N HIS A 618 7.17 40.01 -0.29
CA HIS A 618 7.59 40.52 1.03
C HIS A 618 6.64 41.56 1.57
#